data_AF-A0A249SST2-F1
#
_entry.id   AF-A0A249SST2-F1
#
_cell.length_a   1.000
_cell.length_b   1.000
_cell.length_c   1.000
_cell.angle_alpha   90.00
_cell.angle_beta   90.00
_cell.angle_gamma   90.00
#
_symmetry.space_group_name_H-M   'P 1'
#
loop_
_entity.id
_entity.type
_entity.pdbx_description
1 polymer ?
#
loop_
_entity_poly.entity_id
_entity_poly.type
_entity_poly.pdbx_seq_one_letter_code
_entity_poly.pdbx_strand_id
1 'polypeptide(L)'
;MKRLLPFLATAILATACGQQPTTSSDKKPDTDTPSAAQPPIITQLAVKPVDGYFVKNNIKVADSLTFWIIDNQKSFDSLFATAKTLSTPITTPDFGTELVIAVSMPVTSYSTTIQLQKAEINDQNNTADLHFTATAGAKNTYTITPLWIGSVAKSGLKTLHFFNGDHLSRSSDITQ
;
A
#
# COMPACT_ATOMS: atom_id res chain seq x y z
N MET A 1 -11.55 52.05 14.32
CA MET A 1 -12.66 52.61 13.52
C MET A 1 -13.08 51.52 12.53
N LYS A 2 -14.08 50.67 12.80
CA LYS A 2 -15.53 50.82 12.61
C LYS A 2 -15.93 51.05 11.13
N ARG A 3 -16.48 50.00 10.49
CA ARG A 3 -17.65 49.95 9.56
C ARG A 3 -17.67 48.55 8.90
N LEU A 4 -18.59 47.64 9.27
CA LEU A 4 -20.04 47.53 8.99
C LEU A 4 -20.33 46.64 7.76
N LEU A 5 -20.93 45.48 8.04
CA LEU A 5 -21.69 44.58 7.16
C LEU A 5 -22.93 45.31 6.58
N PRO A 6 -23.60 44.84 5.50
CA PRO A 6 -24.65 43.80 5.69
C PRO A 6 -24.97 42.85 4.51
N PHE A 7 -25.55 41.70 4.90
CA PHE A 7 -26.62 40.88 4.28
C PHE A 7 -26.95 41.00 2.78
N LEU A 8 -27.04 39.84 2.11
CA LEU A 8 -28.13 39.57 1.17
C LEU A 8 -28.54 38.08 1.24
N ALA A 9 -29.78 37.85 1.69
CA ALA A 9 -30.47 36.58 1.68
C ALA A 9 -31.37 36.51 0.44
N THR A 10 -31.37 35.39 -0.28
CA THR A 10 -32.41 35.08 -1.25
C THR A 10 -32.74 33.59 -1.19
N ALA A 11 -33.94 33.30 -0.70
CA ALA A 11 -34.61 32.01 -0.77
C ALA A 11 -35.57 32.02 -1.98
N ILE A 12 -35.56 30.98 -2.83
CA ILE A 12 -36.63 30.71 -3.81
C ILE A 12 -36.85 29.19 -3.97
N LEU A 13 -37.93 28.73 -3.33
CA LEU A 13 -39.07 27.95 -3.82
C LEU A 13 -38.93 26.54 -4.46
N ALA A 14 -39.62 25.64 -3.74
CA ALA A 14 -40.27 24.37 -4.04
C ALA A 14 -40.71 24.02 -5.49
N THR A 15 -40.58 22.73 -5.78
CA THR A 15 -41.41 21.91 -6.68
C THR A 15 -41.72 20.60 -5.92
N ALA A 16 -42.94 20.25 -5.49
CA ALA A 16 -44.25 20.07 -6.13
C ALA A 16 -44.58 18.59 -6.41
N CYS A 17 -45.72 18.18 -5.81
CA CYS A 17 -46.68 17.14 -6.20
C CYS A 17 -46.43 15.66 -5.88
N GLY A 18 -47.44 15.04 -5.25
CA GLY A 18 -47.71 13.61 -5.31
C GLY A 18 -48.69 13.11 -4.24
N GLN A 19 -50.00 13.28 -4.44
CA GLN A 19 -51.08 12.78 -3.57
C GLN A 19 -51.24 11.25 -3.62
N GLN A 20 -51.64 10.68 -2.48
CA GLN A 20 -52.14 9.31 -2.26
C GLN A 20 -53.61 9.16 -2.73
N PRO A 21 -54.11 7.95 -3.08
CA PRO A 21 -55.03 7.24 -2.14
C PRO A 21 -55.09 5.69 -2.20
N THR A 22 -55.18 5.10 -0.99
CA THR A 22 -56.04 3.99 -0.48
C THR A 22 -55.92 2.50 -0.87
N THR A 23 -55.92 1.70 0.23
CA THR A 23 -56.58 0.40 0.53
C THR A 23 -55.92 -0.96 0.18
N SER A 24 -55.38 -1.55 1.26
CA SER A 24 -55.48 -2.94 1.75
C SER A 24 -55.32 -4.13 0.79
N SER A 25 -54.21 -4.85 0.96
CA SER A 25 -54.15 -6.31 0.82
C SER A 25 -53.10 -6.87 1.78
N ASP A 26 -53.53 -7.84 2.58
CA ASP A 26 -52.70 -8.68 3.44
C ASP A 26 -51.49 -9.24 2.68
N LYS A 27 -50.29 -8.89 3.13
CA LYS A 27 -49.09 -9.70 2.92
C LYS A 27 -48.10 -9.48 4.07
N LYS A 28 -47.83 -10.61 4.72
CA LYS A 28 -46.76 -10.95 5.67
C LYS A 28 -45.48 -10.10 5.53
N PRO A 29 -44.81 -9.72 6.63
CA PRO A 29 -43.64 -8.85 6.58
C PRO A 29 -42.40 -9.66 6.18
N ASP A 30 -42.11 -9.75 4.89
CA ASP A 30 -40.74 -10.02 4.45
C ASP A 30 -40.03 -8.67 4.40
N THR A 31 -39.56 -8.24 5.57
CA THR A 31 -38.54 -7.20 5.65
C THR A 31 -37.24 -7.84 5.21
N ASP A 32 -37.06 -7.95 3.89
CA ASP A 32 -35.73 -8.07 3.30
C ASP A 32 -35.01 -6.77 3.63
N THR A 33 -34.36 -6.77 4.80
CA THR A 33 -33.39 -5.76 5.16
C THR A 33 -32.30 -5.88 4.10
N PRO A 34 -32.08 -4.88 3.22
CA PRO A 34 -30.87 -4.88 2.42
C PRO A 34 -29.73 -4.87 3.42
N SER A 35 -28.97 -5.98 3.46
CA SER A 35 -27.74 -6.09 4.25
C SER A 35 -26.84 -4.95 3.82
N ALA A 36 -26.89 -3.85 4.57
CA ALA A 36 -26.04 -2.70 4.35
C ALA A 36 -24.61 -3.23 4.46
N ALA A 37 -23.91 -3.28 3.33
CA ALA A 37 -22.51 -3.65 3.31
C ALA A 37 -21.79 -2.71 4.27
N GLN A 38 -21.31 -3.24 5.39
CA GLN A 38 -20.50 -2.45 6.31
C GLN A 38 -19.26 -1.99 5.55
N PRO A 39 -18.86 -0.71 5.68
CA PRO A 39 -17.68 -0.21 5.02
C PRO A 39 -16.46 -1.05 5.43
N PRO A 40 -15.48 -1.22 4.52
CA PRO A 40 -14.29 -1.99 4.83
C PRO A 40 -13.52 -1.36 6.00
N ILE A 41 -13.07 -2.22 6.91
CA ILE A 41 -12.21 -1.80 8.02
C ILE A 41 -10.79 -1.80 7.50
N ILE A 42 -10.25 -0.60 7.31
CA ILE A 42 -8.88 -0.38 6.84
C ILE A 42 -8.03 0.07 8.02
N THR A 43 -6.94 -0.65 8.29
CA THR A 43 -6.00 -0.34 9.37
C THR A 43 -4.58 -0.17 8.83
N GLN A 44 -3.73 0.52 9.59
CA GLN A 44 -2.33 0.71 9.24
C GLN A 44 -1.56 -0.61 9.41
N LEU A 45 -0.91 -1.07 8.34
CA LEU A 45 -0.04 -2.23 8.40
C LEU A 45 1.31 -1.84 9.01
N ALA A 46 1.77 -2.61 10.00
CA ALA A 46 3.10 -2.44 10.59
C ALA A 46 4.16 -3.00 9.63
N VAL A 47 5.07 -2.13 9.18
CA VAL A 47 6.20 -2.50 8.32
C VAL A 47 7.50 -2.17 9.04
N LYS A 48 8.37 -3.17 9.15
CA LYS A 48 9.68 -3.05 9.79
C LYS A 48 10.77 -2.91 8.72
N PRO A 49 11.55 -1.81 8.70
CA PRO A 49 12.65 -1.65 7.76
C PRO A 49 13.72 -2.75 7.92
N VAL A 50 14.26 -3.22 6.79
CA VAL A 50 15.32 -4.22 6.75
C VAL A 50 16.54 -3.61 6.05
N ASP A 51 17.47 -3.11 6.87
CA ASP A 51 18.65 -2.38 6.38
C ASP A 51 19.90 -3.27 6.30
N GLY A 52 20.87 -2.81 5.51
CA GLY A 52 22.19 -3.43 5.41
C GLY A 52 22.34 -4.45 4.27
N TYR A 53 21.50 -4.38 3.24
CA TYR A 53 21.55 -5.28 2.08
C TYR A 53 21.59 -4.52 0.75
N PHE A 54 22.06 -5.21 -0.28
CA PHE A 54 22.02 -4.76 -1.67
C PHE A 54 21.63 -5.91 -2.60
N VAL A 55 21.07 -5.58 -3.77
CA VAL A 55 20.74 -6.56 -4.80
C VAL A 55 22.02 -7.12 -5.40
N LYS A 56 22.14 -8.45 -5.49
CA LYS A 56 23.31 -9.09 -6.11
C LYS A 56 23.42 -8.71 -7.59
N ASN A 57 24.65 -8.55 -8.06
CA ASN A 57 24.95 -8.09 -9.43
C ASN A 57 24.43 -8.99 -10.56
N ASN A 58 24.12 -10.26 -10.26
CA ASN A 58 23.58 -11.21 -11.23
C ASN A 58 22.05 -11.14 -11.37
N ILE A 59 21.36 -10.36 -10.53
CA ILE A 59 19.92 -10.17 -10.61
C ILE A 59 19.61 -9.05 -11.59
N LYS A 60 18.79 -9.35 -12.59
CA LYS A 60 18.33 -8.38 -13.58
C LYS A 60 17.05 -7.72 -13.10
N VAL A 61 17.10 -6.41 -12.90
CA VAL A 61 15.95 -5.55 -12.62
C VAL A 61 15.68 -4.73 -13.88
N ALA A 62 14.59 -5.05 -14.58
CA ALA A 62 14.29 -4.47 -15.90
C ALA A 62 13.13 -3.45 -15.84
N ASP A 63 12.19 -3.64 -14.92
CA ASP A 63 11.01 -2.78 -14.80
C ASP A 63 11.33 -1.53 -14.01
N SER A 64 10.52 -0.48 -14.17
CA SER A 64 10.68 0.77 -13.41
C SER A 64 10.64 0.55 -11.90
N LEU A 65 9.80 -0.38 -11.42
CA LEU A 65 9.83 -0.94 -10.06
C LEU A 65 9.59 -2.44 -10.15
N THR A 66 10.54 -3.24 -9.67
CA THR A 66 10.38 -4.68 -9.51
C THR A 66 10.14 -5.00 -8.04
N PHE A 67 9.07 -5.75 -7.77
CA PHE A 67 8.66 -6.17 -6.43
C PHE A 67 9.04 -7.63 -6.21
N TRP A 68 9.53 -7.95 -5.02
CA TRP A 68 9.89 -9.29 -4.60
C TRP A 68 9.16 -9.61 -3.30
N ILE A 69 8.53 -10.77 -3.25
CA ILE A 69 7.93 -11.32 -2.04
C ILE A 69 8.78 -12.52 -1.64
N ILE A 70 9.34 -12.47 -0.44
CA ILE A 70 10.31 -13.44 0.06
C ILE A 70 9.81 -13.98 1.39
N ASP A 71 9.56 -15.28 1.41
CA ASP A 71 9.00 -16.00 2.56
C ASP A 71 10.03 -16.87 3.29
N ASN A 72 11.25 -17.03 2.74
CA ASN A 72 12.29 -17.88 3.28
C ASN A 72 13.70 -17.32 3.05
N GLN A 73 14.62 -17.74 3.93
CA GLN A 73 16.02 -17.31 3.91
C GLN A 73 16.73 -17.63 2.59
N LYS A 74 16.50 -18.80 1.99
CA LYS A 74 17.19 -19.21 0.76
C LYS A 74 16.84 -18.30 -0.42
N SER A 75 15.56 -17.95 -0.56
CA SER A 75 15.11 -16.98 -1.56
C SER A 75 15.72 -15.60 -1.30
N PHE A 76 15.76 -15.16 -0.04
CA PHE A 76 16.39 -13.90 0.34
C PHE A 76 17.89 -13.86 -0.04
N ASP A 77 18.63 -14.88 0.36
CA ASP A 77 20.06 -15.00 0.09
C ASP A 77 20.36 -15.18 -1.40
N SER A 78 19.41 -15.66 -2.20
CA SER A 78 19.58 -15.74 -3.65
C SER A 78 19.56 -14.37 -4.33
N LEU A 79 18.83 -13.41 -3.75
CA LEU A 79 18.61 -12.07 -4.31
C LEU A 79 19.56 -11.03 -3.71
N PHE A 80 19.84 -11.12 -2.41
CA PHE A 80 20.51 -10.07 -1.65
C PHE A 80 21.84 -10.51 -1.07
N ALA A 81 22.73 -9.54 -0.92
CA ALA A 81 23.99 -9.68 -0.20
C ALA A 81 24.10 -8.57 0.85
N THR A 82 24.84 -8.82 1.93
CA THR A 82 25.01 -7.88 3.04
C THR A 82 25.98 -6.76 2.66
N ALA A 83 25.54 -5.50 2.76
CA ALA A 83 26.37 -4.30 2.64
C ALA A 83 27.06 -3.96 3.98
N LYS A 84 27.71 -4.95 4.62
CA LYS A 84 28.31 -4.77 5.95
C LYS A 84 29.53 -3.84 5.85
N THR A 85 29.36 -2.59 6.25
CA THR A 85 30.48 -1.75 6.67
C THR A 85 30.59 -1.77 8.19
N LEU A 86 31.74 -1.39 8.77
CA LEU A 86 31.95 -1.38 10.22
C LEU A 86 30.89 -0.58 11.02
N SER A 87 30.15 0.31 10.35
CA SER A 87 29.15 1.21 10.94
C SER A 87 27.70 0.95 10.51
N THR A 88 27.44 0.02 9.59
CA THR A 88 26.08 -0.20 9.08
C THR A 88 25.38 -1.28 9.91
N PRO A 89 24.27 -0.97 10.61
CA PRO A 89 23.47 -1.99 11.26
C PRO A 89 22.90 -2.94 10.20
N ILE A 90 22.95 -4.24 10.47
CA ILE A 90 22.28 -5.25 9.66
C ILE A 90 21.04 -5.69 10.43
N THR A 91 19.89 -5.52 9.81
CA THR A 91 18.63 -6.03 10.35
C THR A 91 18.34 -7.39 9.71
N THR A 92 18.24 -8.46 10.49
CA THR A 92 17.88 -9.77 9.96
C THR A 92 16.38 -9.99 10.08
N PRO A 93 15.65 -10.25 8.98
CA PRO A 93 14.24 -10.62 9.05
C PRO A 93 14.05 -11.97 9.72
N ASP A 94 12.94 -12.14 10.44
CA ASP A 94 12.53 -13.45 10.94
C ASP A 94 11.56 -14.10 9.94
N PHE A 95 12.08 -14.93 9.04
CA PHE A 95 11.26 -15.62 8.04
C PHE A 95 10.25 -16.62 8.64
N GLY A 96 10.32 -16.96 9.93
CA GLY A 96 9.30 -17.78 10.58
C GLY A 96 7.99 -17.03 10.77
N THR A 97 8.06 -15.75 11.09
CA THR A 97 6.90 -14.91 11.46
C THR A 97 6.66 -13.74 10.51
N GLU A 98 7.68 -13.35 9.76
CA GLU A 98 7.68 -12.18 8.88
C GLU A 98 7.80 -12.58 7.40
N LEU A 99 7.05 -11.89 6.55
CA LEU A 99 7.17 -11.90 5.11
C LEU A 99 8.01 -10.70 4.70
N VAL A 100 9.04 -10.93 3.89
CA VAL A 100 9.91 -9.84 3.40
C VAL A 100 9.42 -9.36 2.05
N ILE A 101 9.30 -8.05 1.93
CA ILE A 101 8.96 -7.34 0.71
C ILE A 101 10.19 -6.53 0.32
N ALA A 102 10.66 -6.70 -0.91
CA ALA A 102 11.71 -5.87 -1.45
C ALA A 102 11.24 -5.19 -2.74
N VAL A 103 11.67 -3.95 -2.93
CA VAL A 103 11.38 -3.16 -4.12
C VAL A 103 12.70 -2.64 -4.68
N SER A 104 12.94 -2.92 -5.95
CA SER A 104 14.18 -2.53 -6.63
C SER A 104 13.90 -1.82 -7.94
N MET A 105 14.83 -0.95 -8.34
CA MET A 105 14.81 -0.29 -9.65
C MET A 105 16.02 -0.71 -10.49
N PRO A 106 15.99 -0.51 -11.82
CA PRO A 106 17.13 -0.79 -12.69
C PRO A 106 18.33 0.06 -12.29
N VAL A 107 19.51 -0.41 -12.70
CA VAL A 107 20.77 0.31 -12.46
C VAL A 107 20.67 1.74 -12.99
N THR A 108 21.03 2.71 -12.16
CA THR A 108 20.98 4.14 -12.48
C THR A 108 22.23 4.85 -11.98
N SER A 109 22.65 5.90 -12.70
CA SER A 109 23.69 6.82 -12.23
C SER A 109 23.15 7.95 -11.36
N TYR A 110 21.86 7.95 -11.04
CA TYR A 110 21.25 8.97 -10.18
C TYR A 110 21.12 8.42 -8.76
N SER A 111 21.31 9.28 -7.76
CA SER A 111 20.88 8.95 -6.41
C SER A 111 19.37 8.74 -6.45
N THR A 112 18.90 7.56 -6.06
CA THR A 112 17.47 7.25 -6.12
C THR A 112 17.08 6.59 -4.81
N THR A 113 16.04 7.14 -4.19
CA THR A 113 15.48 6.61 -2.95
C THR A 113 14.08 6.10 -3.24
N ILE A 114 13.82 4.85 -2.85
CA ILE A 114 12.50 4.24 -2.88
C ILE A 114 11.94 4.36 -1.46
N GLN A 115 10.73 4.87 -1.32
CA GLN A 115 10.06 5.01 -0.03
C GLN A 115 8.68 4.34 -0.06
N LEU A 116 8.36 3.65 1.03
CA LEU A 116 6.99 3.26 1.34
C LEU A 116 6.26 4.48 1.90
N GLN A 117 5.30 5.03 1.14
CA GLN A 117 4.49 6.17 1.55
C GLN A 117 3.37 5.76 2.50
N LYS A 118 2.81 4.57 2.25
CA LYS A 118 1.60 4.10 2.92
C LYS A 118 1.54 2.58 2.87
N ALA A 119 1.12 1.96 3.98
CA ALA A 119 0.86 0.54 4.05
C ALA A 119 -0.42 0.32 4.87
N GLU A 120 -1.45 -0.22 4.23
CA GLU A 120 -2.73 -0.48 4.88
C GLU A 120 -3.11 -1.94 4.69
N ILE A 121 -3.94 -2.46 5.58
CA ILE A 121 -4.56 -3.77 5.46
C ILE A 121 -6.07 -3.62 5.62
N ASN A 122 -6.80 -4.32 4.77
CA ASN A 122 -8.24 -4.49 4.91
C ASN A 122 -8.49 -5.76 5.75
N ASP A 123 -8.97 -5.57 6.97
CA ASP A 123 -9.15 -6.65 7.94
C ASP A 123 -10.27 -7.63 7.57
N GLN A 124 -11.14 -7.27 6.61
CA GLN A 124 -12.23 -8.13 6.16
C GLN A 124 -11.76 -9.19 5.16
N ASN A 125 -10.83 -8.83 4.27
CA ASN A 125 -10.34 -9.73 3.21
C ASN A 125 -8.85 -10.06 3.35
N ASN A 126 -8.16 -9.49 4.34
CA ASN A 126 -6.72 -9.60 4.58
C ASN A 126 -5.86 -9.25 3.36
N THR A 127 -6.31 -8.27 2.58
CA THR A 127 -5.54 -7.68 1.50
C THR A 127 -4.76 -6.49 2.04
N ALA A 128 -3.45 -6.46 1.82
CA ALA A 128 -2.65 -5.30 2.14
C ALA A 128 -2.23 -4.51 0.90
N ASP A 129 -2.33 -3.20 1.01
CA ASP A 129 -2.01 -2.23 -0.02
C ASP A 129 -0.75 -1.46 0.40
N LEU A 130 0.32 -1.59 -0.37
CA LEU A 130 1.60 -0.91 -0.15
C LEU A 130 1.87 0.09 -1.28
N HIS A 131 1.98 1.36 -0.93
CA HIS A 131 2.23 2.45 -1.88
C HIS A 131 3.68 2.89 -1.82
N PHE A 132 4.35 2.78 -2.96
CA PHE A 132 5.74 3.18 -3.12
C PHE A 132 5.87 4.40 -4.01
N THR A 133 6.87 5.21 -3.70
CA THR A 133 7.34 6.29 -4.56
C THR A 133 8.84 6.16 -4.71
N ALA A 134 9.35 6.43 -5.91
CA ALA A 134 10.78 6.55 -6.17
C ALA A 134 11.11 7.99 -6.53
N THR A 135 12.09 8.57 -5.84
CA THR A 135 12.57 9.93 -6.08
C THR A 135 14.00 9.90 -6.57
N ALA A 136 14.26 10.45 -7.76
CA ALA A 136 15.60 10.66 -8.26
C ALA A 136 16.16 12.01 -7.77
N GLY A 137 17.43 12.00 -7.38
CA GLY A 137 18.22 13.14 -6.93
C GLY A 137 19.37 13.44 -7.88
N ALA A 138 20.50 13.88 -7.32
CA ALA A 138 21.67 14.25 -8.10
C ALA A 138 22.31 13.06 -8.83
N LYS A 139 22.98 13.35 -9.95
CA LYS A 139 23.78 12.37 -10.69
C LYS A 139 25.07 12.06 -9.93
N ASN A 140 25.38 10.77 -9.82
CA ASN A 140 26.59 10.23 -9.22
C ASN A 140 27.62 9.88 -10.30
N THR A 141 28.89 9.76 -9.90
CA THR A 141 29.99 9.26 -10.74
C THR A 141 30.02 7.73 -10.86
N TYR A 142 29.17 7.06 -10.09
CA TYR A 142 29.00 5.62 -10.05
C TYR A 142 27.53 5.26 -10.28
N THR A 143 27.27 3.99 -10.59
CA THR A 143 25.91 3.48 -10.71
C THR A 143 25.50 2.74 -9.45
N ILE A 144 24.19 2.75 -9.18
CA ILE A 144 23.56 2.03 -8.07
C ILE A 144 22.37 1.23 -8.58
N THR A 145 22.02 0.17 -7.85
CA THR A 145 20.71 -0.49 -7.96
C THR A 145 19.88 -0.06 -6.76
N PRO A 146 18.92 0.88 -6.92
CA PRO A 146 18.09 1.34 -5.82
C PRO A 146 17.31 0.18 -5.22
N LEU A 147 17.27 0.10 -3.90
CA LEU A 147 16.65 -0.98 -3.15
C LEU A 147 15.97 -0.45 -1.90
N TRP A 148 14.76 -0.94 -1.66
CA TRP A 148 14.07 -0.84 -0.39
C TRP A 148 13.68 -2.25 0.07
N ILE A 149 13.81 -2.54 1.36
CA ILE A 149 13.37 -3.80 1.95
C ILE A 149 12.61 -3.49 3.25
N GLY A 150 11.45 -4.13 3.41
CA GLY A 150 10.71 -4.15 4.65
C GLY A 150 10.15 -5.53 4.94
N SER A 151 9.86 -5.80 6.21
CA SER A 151 9.19 -7.02 6.64
C SER A 151 7.84 -6.69 7.28
N VAL A 152 6.87 -7.60 7.08
CA VAL A 152 5.50 -7.51 7.61
C VAL A 152 5.14 -8.84 8.26
N ALA A 153 4.25 -8.85 9.24
CA ALA A 153 3.80 -10.10 9.84
C ALA A 153 3.09 -10.99 8.79
N LYS A 154 3.43 -12.28 8.74
CA LYS A 154 2.79 -13.27 7.85
C LYS A 154 1.34 -13.55 8.24
N SER A 155 1.03 -13.44 9.53
CA SER A 155 -0.24 -13.91 10.09
C SER A 155 -1.42 -13.19 9.45
N GLY A 156 -2.34 -13.96 8.87
CA GLY A 156 -3.60 -13.47 8.35
C GLY A 156 -3.53 -12.94 6.92
N LEU A 157 -2.38 -12.48 6.43
CA LEU A 157 -2.23 -11.85 5.12
C LEU A 157 -2.54 -12.83 3.96
N LYS A 158 -3.41 -12.41 3.04
CA LYS A 158 -3.82 -13.22 1.87
C LYS A 158 -3.30 -12.68 0.56
N THR A 159 -3.34 -11.37 0.36
CA THR A 159 -2.99 -10.74 -0.91
C THR A 159 -2.20 -9.46 -0.64
N LEU A 160 -1.19 -9.22 -1.47
CA LEU A 160 -0.42 -7.99 -1.50
C LEU A 160 -0.69 -7.23 -2.79
N HIS A 161 -1.03 -5.96 -2.67
CA HIS A 161 -1.06 -4.99 -3.75
C HIS A 161 0.09 -4.01 -3.61
N PHE A 162 0.77 -3.79 -4.72
CA PHE A 162 1.89 -2.85 -4.81
C PHE A 162 1.50 -1.72 -5.74
N PHE A 163 1.52 -0.51 -5.22
CA PHE A 163 1.21 0.70 -5.97
C PHE A 163 2.48 1.52 -6.21
N ASN A 164 2.56 2.12 -7.40
CA ASN A 164 3.52 3.17 -7.73
C ASN A 164 2.73 4.49 -7.80
N GLY A 165 2.83 5.30 -6.76
CA GLY A 165 1.86 6.37 -6.51
C GLY A 165 0.44 5.79 -6.35
N ASP A 166 -0.47 6.19 -7.24
CA ASP A 166 -1.87 5.74 -7.25
C ASP A 166 -2.13 4.58 -8.22
N HIS A 167 -1.11 4.12 -8.94
CA HIS A 167 -1.26 3.07 -9.96
C HIS A 167 -0.90 1.70 -9.40
N LEU A 168 -1.87 0.78 -9.41
CA LEU A 168 -1.62 -0.63 -9.09
C LEU A 168 -0.61 -1.20 -10.09
N SER A 169 0.58 -1.53 -9.59
CA SER A 169 1.70 -2.03 -10.38
C SER A 169 1.78 -3.56 -10.35
N ARG A 170 1.43 -4.17 -9.22
CA ARG A 170 1.42 -5.62 -9.06
C ARG A 170 0.41 -6.05 -7.99
N SER A 171 -0.26 -7.17 -8.23
CA SER A 171 -1.00 -7.91 -7.21
C SER A 171 -0.38 -9.30 -7.06
N SER A 172 -0.36 -9.86 -5.86
CA SER A 172 0.21 -11.17 -5.58
C SER A 172 -0.49 -11.84 -4.41
N ASP A 173 -0.96 -13.06 -4.64
CA ASP A 173 -1.51 -13.91 -3.59
C ASP A 173 -0.39 -14.53 -2.76
N ILE A 174 -0.59 -14.54 -1.45
CA ILE A 174 0.33 -15.14 -0.48
C ILE A 174 -0.12 -16.57 -0.25
N THR A 175 0.68 -17.50 -0.77
CA THR A 175 0.52 -18.92 -0.45
C THR A 175 1.11 -19.14 0.94
N GLN A 176 0.24 -19.41 1.92
CA GLN A 176 0.66 -19.75 3.29
C GLN A 176 1.01 -21.24 3.40
#